data_AF-A0A934R6S1-F1
#
_entry.id   AF-A0A934R6S1-F1
#
_cell.length_a   1.000
_cell.length_b   1.000
_cell.length_c   1.000
_cell.angle_alpha   90.00
_cell.angle_beta   90.00
_cell.angle_gamma   90.00
#
_symmetry.space_group_name_H-M   'P 1'
#
loop_
_entity.id
_entity.type
_entity.pdbx_description
1 polymer ?
#
loop_
_entity_poly.entity_id
_entity_poly.type
_entity_poly.pdbx_seq_one_letter_code
_entity_poly.pdbx_strand_id
1 'polypeptide(L)'
;MDPVLLPTTLWVLLSVVAVLQLLLLIGQLRQGRRLKRLERKASTRAGEPELGPRAAQEALEERKTDVKEKKQLFQEFLEEDPSRKELPKKEQFAEFRKWRSATGLNWVSISETGHSARENA
;
A
#
# COMPACT_ATOMS: atom_id res chain seq x y z
N MET A 1 14.65 -17.07 -60.76
CA MET A 1 14.63 -16.98 -59.28
C MET A 1 15.37 -15.72 -58.93
N ASP A 2 14.63 -14.66 -58.62
CA ASP A 2 15.24 -13.33 -58.49
C ASP A 2 16.05 -13.25 -57.19
N PRO A 3 17.37 -12.96 -57.25
CA PRO A 3 18.28 -13.07 -56.11
C PRO A 3 17.99 -12.04 -54.99
N VAL A 4 17.13 -11.06 -55.27
CA VAL A 4 16.74 -9.97 -54.37
C VAL A 4 15.59 -10.38 -53.41
N LEU A 5 14.83 -11.42 -53.74
CA LEU A 5 13.70 -11.90 -52.93
C LEU A 5 14.14 -12.73 -51.72
N LEU A 6 15.28 -13.40 -51.80
CA LEU A 6 15.84 -14.22 -50.71
C LEU A 6 16.25 -13.41 -49.46
N PRO A 7 17.02 -12.31 -49.56
CA PRO A 7 17.40 -11.55 -48.36
C PRO A 7 16.20 -10.86 -47.72
N THR A 8 15.28 -10.30 -48.52
CA THR A 8 14.11 -9.58 -48.01
C THR A 8 13.15 -10.50 -47.26
N THR A 9 12.88 -11.69 -47.80
CA THR A 9 12.04 -12.71 -47.12
C THR A 9 12.68 -13.21 -45.82
N LEU A 10 14.01 -13.38 -45.77
CA LEU A 10 14.72 -13.73 -44.54
C LEU A 10 14.59 -12.65 -43.46
N TRP A 11 14.75 -11.36 -43.82
CA TRP A 11 14.57 -10.25 -42.88
C TRP A 11 13.14 -10.16 -42.35
N VAL A 12 12.14 -10.36 -43.22
CA VAL A 12 10.72 -10.38 -42.82
C VAL A 12 10.46 -11.53 -41.86
N LEU A 13 10.94 -12.74 -42.18
CA LEU A 13 10.77 -13.91 -41.32
C LEU A 13 11.42 -13.69 -39.95
N LEU A 14 12.64 -13.14 -39.93
CA LEU A 14 13.39 -12.86 -38.71
C LEU A 14 12.69 -11.79 -37.86
N SER A 15 12.11 -10.77 -38.49
CA SER A 15 11.30 -9.76 -37.82
C SER A 15 10.03 -10.34 -37.21
N VAL A 16 9.32 -11.22 -37.94
CA VAL A 16 8.11 -11.88 -37.43
C VAL A 16 8.44 -12.76 -36.22
N VAL A 17 9.51 -13.54 -36.31
CA VAL A 17 10.00 -14.38 -35.20
C VAL A 17 10.39 -13.51 -34.00
N ALA A 18 11.10 -12.41 -34.20
CA ALA A 18 11.50 -11.51 -33.12
C ALA A 18 10.29 -10.89 -32.40
N VAL A 19 9.26 -10.45 -33.15
CA VAL A 19 8.03 -9.91 -32.58
C VAL A 19 7.27 -10.98 -31.79
N LEU A 20 7.16 -12.19 -32.34
CA LEU A 20 6.51 -13.30 -31.65
C LEU A 20 7.22 -13.63 -30.33
N GLN A 21 8.56 -13.67 -30.34
CA GLN A 21 9.37 -13.92 -29.16
C GLN A 21 9.16 -12.84 -28.09
N LEU A 22 9.09 -11.56 -28.51
CA LEU A 22 8.83 -10.44 -27.61
C LEU A 22 7.44 -10.53 -26.96
N LEU A 23 6.41 -10.91 -27.72
CA LEU A 23 5.05 -11.10 -27.18
C LEU A 23 5.01 -12.23 -26.14
N LEU A 24 5.69 -13.34 -26.39
CA LEU A 24 5.81 -14.44 -25.44
C LEU A 24 6.51 -13.99 -24.15
N LEU A 25 7.62 -13.25 -24.26
CA LEU A 25 8.33 -12.70 -23.10
C LEU A 25 7.44 -11.75 -22.27
N ILE A 26 6.71 -10.85 -22.93
CA ILE A 26 5.76 -9.95 -22.26
C ILE A 26 4.66 -10.77 -21.55
N GLY A 27 4.16 -11.82 -22.20
CA GLY A 27 3.19 -12.76 -21.62
C GLY A 27 3.72 -13.42 -20.35
N GLN A 28 4.92 -13.98 -20.40
CA GLN A 28 5.58 -14.61 -19.25
C GLN A 28 5.81 -13.62 -18.10
N LEU A 29 6.29 -12.40 -18.39
CA LEU A 29 6.47 -11.35 -17.37
C LEU A 29 5.14 -10.97 -16.71
N ARG A 30 4.05 -10.90 -17.48
CA ARG A 30 2.70 -10.62 -16.94
C ARG A 30 2.20 -11.73 -16.04
N GLN A 31 2.45 -12.99 -16.41
CA GLN A 31 2.12 -14.15 -15.58
C GLN A 31 2.96 -14.18 -14.30
N GLY A 32 4.27 -13.95 -14.38
CA GLY A 32 5.15 -13.87 -13.22
C GLY A 32 4.77 -12.75 -12.25
N ARG A 33 4.34 -11.59 -12.75
CA ARG A 33 3.81 -10.50 -11.90
C ARG A 33 2.50 -10.88 -11.20
N ARG A 34 1.62 -11.62 -11.88
CA ARG A 34 0.38 -12.13 -11.28
C ARG A 34 0.66 -13.17 -10.20
N LEU A 35 1.59 -14.09 -10.45
CA LEU A 35 2.02 -15.10 -9.49
C LEU A 35 2.68 -14.46 -8.27
N LYS A 36 3.61 -13.51 -8.42
CA LYS A 36 4.19 -12.78 -7.28
C LYS A 36 3.15 -12.01 -6.47
N ARG A 37 2.08 -11.51 -7.11
CA ARG A 37 0.98 -10.83 -6.40
C ARG A 37 0.10 -11.83 -5.65
N LEU A 38 -0.11 -13.02 -6.18
CA LEU A 38 -0.82 -14.10 -5.50
C LEU A 38 0.01 -14.71 -4.38
N GLU A 39 1.32 -14.88 -4.59
CA GLU A 39 2.29 -15.33 -3.59
C GLU A 39 2.37 -14.32 -2.44
N ARG A 40 2.49 -13.01 -2.71
CA ARG A 40 2.41 -12.00 -1.64
C ARG A 40 1.10 -12.10 -0.85
N LYS A 41 -0.04 -12.27 -1.53
CA LYS A 41 -1.33 -12.43 -0.84
C LYS A 41 -1.42 -13.74 -0.06
N ALA A 42 -0.83 -14.83 -0.57
CA ALA A 42 -0.80 -16.12 0.08
C ALA A 42 0.16 -16.13 1.28
N SER A 43 1.33 -15.50 1.18
CA SER A 43 2.28 -15.33 2.29
C SER A 43 1.74 -14.39 3.37
N THR A 44 1.01 -13.33 3.00
CA THR A 44 0.28 -12.51 3.97
C THR A 44 -0.80 -13.33 4.67
N ARG A 45 -1.54 -14.17 3.93
CA ARG A 45 -2.59 -15.04 4.48
C ARG A 45 -2.08 -16.28 5.24
N ALA A 46 -0.87 -16.75 4.96
CA ALA A 46 -0.24 -17.87 5.66
C ALA A 46 0.45 -17.44 6.97
N GLY A 47 0.72 -16.14 7.12
CA GLY A 47 1.19 -15.53 8.37
C GLY A 47 0.08 -14.87 9.20
N GLU A 48 -1.08 -14.58 8.59
CA GLU A 48 -2.28 -14.24 9.35
C GLU A 48 -2.84 -15.53 9.96
N PRO A 49 -2.93 -15.65 11.30
CA PRO A 49 -3.84 -16.65 11.87
C PRO A 49 -5.20 -16.40 11.22
N GLU A 50 -5.90 -17.46 10.78
CA GLU A 50 -7.27 -17.37 10.28
C GLU A 50 -8.15 -16.76 11.38
N LEU A 51 -8.11 -15.44 11.46
CA LEU A 51 -8.99 -14.57 12.21
C LEU A 51 -10.30 -14.72 11.44
N GLY A 52 -11.11 -15.67 11.88
CA GLY A 52 -12.37 -16.04 11.25
C GLY A 52 -13.28 -14.82 11.03
N PRO A 53 -14.44 -14.99 10.37
CA PRO A 53 -15.32 -13.89 9.98
C PRO A 53 -15.61 -12.86 11.10
N ARG A 54 -15.55 -13.29 12.36
CA ARG A 54 -15.67 -12.47 13.56
C ARG A 54 -14.49 -11.52 13.80
N ALA A 55 -13.26 -11.95 13.58
CA ALA A 55 -12.09 -11.10 13.78
C ALA A 55 -11.83 -10.18 12.56
N ALA A 56 -12.23 -10.59 11.36
CA ALA A 56 -12.32 -9.67 10.23
C ALA A 56 -13.38 -8.56 10.47
N GLN A 57 -14.48 -8.88 11.17
CA GLN A 57 -15.45 -7.89 11.64
C GLN A 57 -14.87 -7.00 12.75
N GLU A 58 -14.16 -7.55 13.72
CA GLU A 58 -13.50 -6.76 14.78
C GLU A 58 -12.48 -5.77 14.20
N ALA A 59 -11.63 -6.20 13.25
CA ALA A 59 -10.70 -5.31 12.56
C ALA A 59 -11.39 -4.23 11.71
N LEU A 60 -12.59 -4.52 11.17
CA LEU A 60 -13.39 -3.54 10.45
C LEU A 60 -14.02 -2.52 11.41
N GLU A 61 -14.53 -2.98 12.55
CA GLU A 61 -15.08 -2.11 13.59
C GLU A 61 -13.98 -1.25 14.24
N GLU A 62 -12.81 -1.81 14.51
CA GLU A 62 -11.63 -1.08 14.96
C GLU A 62 -11.22 0.02 13.97
N ARG A 63 -11.23 -0.27 12.66
CA ARG A 63 -10.99 0.77 11.64
C ARG A 63 -12.06 1.85 11.64
N LYS A 64 -13.32 1.50 11.89
CA LYS A 64 -14.41 2.48 11.95
C LYS A 64 -14.30 3.37 13.19
N THR A 65 -13.94 2.82 14.34
CA THR A 65 -13.69 3.60 15.57
C THR A 65 -12.51 4.53 15.37
N ASP A 66 -11.41 4.04 14.78
CA ASP A 66 -10.23 4.83 14.43
C ASP A 66 -10.57 6.05 13.55
N VAL A 67 -11.41 5.83 12.53
CA VAL A 67 -11.84 6.90 11.62
C VAL A 67 -12.74 7.90 12.35
N LYS A 68 -13.61 7.42 13.24
CA LYS A 68 -14.51 8.26 14.02
C LYS A 68 -13.75 9.14 15.00
N GLU A 69 -12.78 8.57 15.72
CA GLU A 69 -11.91 9.30 16.66
C GLU A 69 -11.08 10.37 15.93
N LYS A 70 -10.46 10.01 14.79
CA LYS A 70 -9.72 10.98 13.97
C LYS A 70 -10.61 12.13 13.49
N LYS A 71 -11.87 11.84 13.16
CA LYS A 71 -12.85 12.86 12.76
C LYS A 71 -13.24 13.76 13.92
N GLN A 72 -13.43 13.21 15.13
CA GLN A 72 -13.72 13.98 16.34
C GLN A 72 -12.56 14.92 16.70
N LEU A 73 -11.32 14.42 16.68
CA LEU A 73 -10.13 15.25 16.94
C LEU A 73 -9.97 16.38 15.93
N PHE A 74 -10.32 16.14 14.67
CA PHE A 74 -10.32 17.19 13.65
C PHE A 74 -11.41 18.24 13.90
N GLN A 75 -12.56 17.86 14.46
CA GLN A 75 -13.59 18.82 14.85
C GLN A 75 -13.13 19.66 16.04
N GLU A 76 -12.54 19.05 17.06
CA GLU A 76 -11.96 19.76 18.21
C GLU A 76 -10.91 20.80 17.80
N PHE A 77 -10.02 20.42 16.87
CA PHE A 77 -9.05 21.33 16.26
C PHE A 77 -9.69 22.56 15.55
N LEU A 78 -10.87 22.38 14.94
CA LEU A 78 -11.61 23.46 14.27
C LEU A 78 -12.53 24.24 15.22
N GLU A 79 -12.84 23.71 16.39
CA GLU A 79 -13.63 24.38 17.43
C GLU A 79 -12.75 25.30 18.28
N GLU A 80 -11.52 24.89 18.58
CA GLU A 80 -10.54 25.72 19.31
C GLU A 80 -10.21 27.02 18.56
N ASP A 81 -10.24 26.98 17.23
CA ASP A 81 -10.04 28.15 16.39
C ASP A 81 -10.89 28.04 15.11
N PRO A 82 -12.07 28.67 15.06
CA PRO A 82 -12.99 28.59 13.94
C PRO A 82 -12.47 29.28 12.68
N SER A 83 -11.48 30.18 12.80
CA SER A 83 -10.84 30.83 11.64
C SER A 83 -10.08 29.82 10.77
N ARG A 84 -9.69 28.68 11.35
CA ARG A 84 -9.05 27.57 10.61
C ARG A 84 -9.96 26.94 9.56
N LYS A 85 -11.29 27.13 9.64
CA LYS A 85 -12.24 26.66 8.61
C LYS A 85 -12.14 27.46 7.31
N GLU A 86 -11.63 28.69 7.38
CA GLU A 86 -11.46 29.58 6.23
C GLU A 86 -10.20 29.26 5.43
N LEU A 87 -9.24 28.55 6.04
CA LEU A 87 -8.01 28.11 5.39
C LEU A 87 -8.31 27.09 4.27
N PRO A 88 -7.51 27.05 3.18
CA PRO A 88 -7.57 25.98 2.21
C PRO A 88 -7.39 24.60 2.86
N LYS A 89 -8.15 23.59 2.41
CA LYS A 89 -8.15 22.23 2.97
C LYS A 89 -6.75 21.61 3.15
N LYS A 90 -5.81 21.94 2.26
CA LYS A 90 -4.41 21.48 2.33
C LYS A 90 -3.67 22.05 3.55
N GLU A 91 -3.94 23.31 3.88
CA GLU A 91 -3.35 24.02 5.02
C GLU A 91 -4.02 23.59 6.33
N GLN A 92 -5.35 23.41 6.33
CA GLN A 92 -6.07 22.83 7.47
C GLN A 92 -5.46 21.49 7.94
N PHE A 93 -5.15 20.58 7.01
CA PHE A 93 -4.51 19.31 7.36
C PHE A 93 -3.04 19.44 7.75
N ALA A 94 -2.34 20.48 7.30
CA ALA A 94 -0.96 20.74 7.72
C ALA A 94 -0.92 21.28 9.15
N GLU A 95 -1.81 22.21 9.47
CA GLU A 95 -1.97 22.74 10.82
C GLU A 95 -2.52 21.70 11.78
N PHE A 96 -3.50 20.89 11.37
CA PHE A 96 -4.02 19.80 12.19
C PHE A 96 -2.91 18.81 12.60
N ARG A 97 -1.96 18.51 11.71
CA ARG A 97 -0.81 17.66 12.02
C ARG A 97 0.13 18.32 13.03
N LYS A 98 0.39 19.63 12.89
CA LYS A 98 1.20 20.40 13.85
C LYS A 98 0.52 20.47 15.21
N TRP A 99 -0.78 20.76 15.24
CA TRP A 99 -1.60 20.76 16.44
C TRP A 99 -1.57 19.40 17.14
N ARG A 100 -1.84 18.31 16.43
CA ARG A 100 -1.72 16.94 16.98
C ARG A 100 -0.35 16.65 17.56
N SER A 101 0.73 17.13 16.91
CA SER A 101 2.08 16.95 17.45
C SER A 101 2.36 17.80 18.68
N ALA A 102 1.79 19.00 18.77
CA ALA A 102 1.95 19.91 19.91
C ALA A 102 1.14 19.43 21.13
N THR A 103 -0.06 18.87 20.91
CA THR A 103 -0.93 18.33 21.96
C THR A 103 -0.47 16.94 22.45
N GLY A 104 0.64 16.40 21.93
CA GLY A 104 1.16 15.10 22.34
C GLY A 104 0.35 13.90 21.81
N LEU A 105 -0.56 14.10 20.86
CA LEU A 105 -1.30 13.03 20.16
C LEU A 105 -0.48 12.34 19.05
N ASN A 106 0.84 12.54 19.05
CA ASN A 106 1.79 11.88 18.16
C ASN A 106 2.28 10.61 18.86
N TRP A 107 1.54 9.51 18.66
CA TRP A 107 1.99 8.14 18.93
C TRP A 107 2.24 7.80 20.41
N VAL A 108 1.22 7.26 21.07
CA VAL A 108 1.46 6.12 21.97
C VAL A 108 1.73 4.91 21.07
N SER A 109 2.93 4.85 20.50
CA SER A 109 3.49 3.56 20.09
C SER A 109 3.86 2.85 21.40
N ILE A 110 3.06 1.85 21.76
CA ILE A 110 3.40 0.88 22.80
C ILE A 110 4.79 0.30 22.46
N SER A 111 5.83 0.82 23.12
CA SER A 111 7.05 0.07 23.43
C SER A 111 7.20 -0.13 24.94
N GLU A 112 6.15 0.14 25.71
CA GLU A 112 6.09 -0.02 27.17
C GLU A 112 5.25 -1.25 27.52
N THR A 113 5.73 -2.43 27.11
CA THR A 113 5.48 -3.74 27.74
C THR A 113 6.45 -4.78 27.14
N GLY A 114 7.72 -4.38 27.02
CA GLY A 114 8.85 -5.27 26.76
C GLY A 114 9.63 -5.47 28.05
N HIS A 115 9.19 -6.46 28.84
CA HIS A 115 9.80 -7.02 30.03
C HIS A 115 11.34 -6.81 30.13
N SER A 116 11.77 -5.80 30.88
CA SER A 116 13.13 -5.70 31.42
C SER A 116 13.22 -6.60 32.65
N ALA A 117 13.50 -7.88 32.43
CA ALA A 117 13.85 -8.83 33.50
C ALA A 117 14.77 -9.94 32.98
N ARG A 118 16.00 -9.56 32.63
CA ARG A 118 17.20 -10.39 32.48
C ARG A 118 18.36 -9.41 32.29
N GLU A 119 19.48 -9.43 32.99
CA GLU A 119 20.07 -10.41 33.88
C GLU A 119 21.26 -9.64 34.51
N ASN A 120 21.25 -9.45 35.83
CA ASN A 120 22.46 -9.14 36.60
C ASN A 120 22.66 -10.36 37.51
N ALA A 121 23.49 -11.30 37.08
CA ALA A 121 24.17 -12.30 37.90
C ALA A 121 25.25 -12.97 37.05
#